data_AF-A0A1V5N3N2-F1
#
_entry.id   AF-A0A1V5N3N2-F1
#
_cell.length_a   1.000
_cell.length_b   1.000
_cell.length_c   1.000
_cell.angle_alpha   90.00
_cell.angle_beta   90.00
_cell.angle_gamma   90.00
#
_symmetry.space_group_name_H-M   'P 1'
#
loop_
_entity.id
_entity.type
_entity.pdbx_description
1 polymer ?
#
loop_
_entity_poly.entity_id
_entity_poly.type
_entity_poly.pdbx_seq_one_letter_code
_entity_poly.pdbx_strand_id
1 'polypeptide(L)'
;MSKVNPHKYSAAETDQPPTKDYRTLARQLTVQFLHQLAVQGQDILVQLDRFLYENTDQEDAKDLARKWTRGTWTQRQQVDACIRKNYSNWDLARINLVDQNNLRLAIYHLLYCPDIPPKVVINEAVELAKLFGTEQSPGFINGVLESVRRDIAAKNDPNPTMNPPTNPNPPTNPNPTTTTNPTDKG
;
A
#
# COMPACT_ATOMS: atom_id res chain seq x y z
N MET A 1 44.21 13.30 -23.11
CA MET A 1 42.96 14.05 -23.42
C MET A 1 41.89 13.03 -23.75
N SER A 2 40.65 13.02 -23.26
CA SER A 2 39.87 13.99 -22.51
C SER A 2 38.79 13.23 -21.70
N LYS A 3 38.32 13.90 -20.65
CA LYS A 3 37.40 13.42 -19.61
C LYS A 3 36.04 13.02 -20.17
N VAL A 4 35.50 11.87 -19.75
CA VAL A 4 34.09 11.53 -19.91
C VAL A 4 33.31 12.25 -18.81
N ASN A 5 32.40 13.12 -19.22
CA ASN A 5 31.38 13.72 -18.39
C ASN A 5 30.02 13.28 -18.96
N PRO A 6 29.29 12.36 -18.33
CA PRO A 6 27.90 12.14 -18.67
C PRO A 6 27.03 13.11 -17.87
N HIS A 7 26.66 14.17 -18.56
CA HIS A 7 25.68 15.16 -18.16
C HIS A 7 24.26 14.56 -18.04
N LYS A 8 23.60 14.95 -16.93
CA LYS A 8 22.26 15.53 -16.87
C LYS A 8 21.10 14.69 -17.45
N TYR A 9 20.29 14.14 -16.54
CA TYR A 9 18.88 13.90 -16.80
C TYR A 9 18.19 15.23 -17.06
N SER A 10 17.95 15.54 -18.34
CA SER A 10 17.07 16.62 -18.79
C SER A 10 15.65 16.06 -18.88
N ALA A 11 14.71 16.78 -18.28
CA ALA A 11 13.29 16.52 -18.39
C ALA A 11 12.85 16.58 -19.87
N ALA A 12 12.19 15.54 -20.34
CA ALA A 12 11.38 15.54 -21.54
C ALA A 12 10.04 14.90 -21.19
N GLU A 13 8.98 15.68 -21.37
CA GLU A 13 7.59 15.22 -21.38
C GLU A 13 7.42 14.09 -22.40
N THR A 14 6.99 12.92 -21.92
CA THR A 14 6.43 11.88 -22.79
C THR A 14 4.95 11.73 -22.46
N ASP A 15 4.12 12.33 -23.30
CA ASP A 15 2.66 12.15 -23.38
C ASP A 15 2.35 10.77 -23.99
N GLN A 16 2.67 9.71 -23.23
CA GLN A 16 2.38 8.33 -23.60
C GLN A 16 1.43 7.77 -22.54
N PRO A 17 0.23 7.27 -22.92
CA PRO A 17 -0.65 6.62 -21.96
C PRO A 17 0.10 5.43 -21.36
N PRO A 18 0.06 5.21 -20.03
CA PRO A 18 0.91 4.22 -19.40
C PRO A 18 0.60 2.85 -19.99
N THR A 19 1.54 2.29 -20.77
CA THR A 19 1.63 0.86 -21.04
C THR A 19 1.48 0.18 -19.69
N LYS A 20 0.56 -0.78 -19.53
CA LYS A 20 0.27 -1.48 -18.25
C LYS A 20 1.54 -1.57 -17.37
N ASP A 21 1.65 -0.63 -16.41
CA ASP A 21 2.94 -0.07 -15.98
C ASP A 21 3.72 -1.08 -15.14
N TYR A 22 5.00 -1.30 -15.45
CA TYR A 22 5.90 -2.14 -14.64
C TYR A 22 5.93 -1.69 -13.17
N ARG A 23 5.63 -0.41 -12.91
CA ARG A 23 5.41 0.11 -11.54
C ARG A 23 4.16 -0.48 -10.89
N THR A 24 3.04 -0.55 -11.61
CA THR A 24 1.82 -1.21 -11.11
C THR A 24 2.10 -2.69 -10.82
N LEU A 25 2.82 -3.37 -11.71
CA LEU A 25 3.27 -4.76 -11.47
C LEU A 25 4.17 -4.86 -10.22
N ALA A 26 5.14 -3.97 -10.07
CA ALA A 26 6.00 -3.93 -8.90
C ALA A 26 5.21 -3.74 -7.59
N ARG A 27 4.15 -2.92 -7.60
CA ARG A 27 3.26 -2.77 -6.44
C ARG A 27 2.51 -4.06 -6.12
N GLN A 28 1.99 -4.75 -7.14
CA GLN A 28 1.32 -6.04 -6.96
C GLN A 28 2.26 -7.07 -6.32
N LEU A 29 3.46 -7.24 -6.87
CA LEU A 29 4.48 -8.15 -6.35
C LEU A 29 4.89 -7.79 -4.92
N THR A 30 5.02 -6.49 -4.64
CA THR A 30 5.35 -6.01 -3.29
C THR A 30 4.27 -6.39 -2.27
N VAL A 31 2.99 -6.12 -2.58
CA VAL A 31 1.87 -6.45 -1.69
C VAL A 31 1.75 -7.96 -1.47
N GLN A 32 1.92 -8.76 -2.53
CA GLN A 32 1.91 -10.22 -2.43
C GLN A 32 3.01 -10.75 -1.52
N PHE A 33 4.24 -10.24 -1.64
CA PHE A 33 5.34 -10.69 -0.80
C PHE A 33 5.22 -10.20 0.65
N LEU A 34 4.76 -8.96 0.86
CA LEU A 34 4.45 -8.44 2.21
C LEU A 34 3.36 -9.27 2.90
N HIS A 35 2.37 -9.76 2.15
CA HIS A 35 1.39 -10.70 2.66
C HIS A 35 2.04 -12.01 3.12
N GLN A 36 2.93 -12.59 2.31
CA GLN A 36 3.67 -13.79 2.72
C GLN A 36 4.50 -13.54 3.98
N LEU A 37 5.18 -12.39 4.10
CA LEU A 37 5.95 -12.02 5.29
C LEU A 37 5.05 -11.89 6.53
N ALA A 38 3.84 -11.37 6.37
CA ALA A 38 2.88 -11.24 7.46
C ALA A 38 2.39 -12.61 7.98
N VAL A 39 2.27 -13.60 7.09
CA VAL A 39 1.80 -14.95 7.43
C VAL A 39 2.92 -15.85 7.94
N GLN A 40 4.10 -15.80 7.32
CA GLN A 40 5.19 -16.75 7.56
C GLN A 40 6.31 -16.17 8.43
N GLY A 41 6.31 -14.86 8.69
CA GLY A 41 7.34 -14.18 9.47
C GLY A 41 8.54 -13.71 8.64
N GLN A 42 9.50 -13.09 9.32
CA GLN A 42 10.61 -12.38 8.67
C GLN A 42 11.61 -13.28 7.95
N ASP A 43 11.68 -14.56 8.32
CA ASP A 43 12.69 -15.49 7.80
C ASP A 43 12.53 -15.73 6.30
N ILE A 44 11.31 -15.53 5.76
CA ILE A 44 11.09 -15.67 4.32
C ILE A 44 11.68 -14.50 3.51
N LEU A 45 12.12 -13.41 4.14
CA LEU A 45 12.67 -12.25 3.43
C LEU A 45 13.86 -12.61 2.53
N VAL A 46 14.61 -13.67 2.89
CA VAL A 46 15.69 -14.23 2.08
C VAL A 46 15.22 -14.82 0.74
N GLN A 47 13.93 -15.15 0.63
CA GLN A 47 13.31 -15.71 -0.56
C GLN A 47 12.79 -14.63 -1.53
N LEU A 48 12.89 -13.34 -1.19
CA LEU A 48 12.38 -12.24 -2.01
C LEU A 48 12.93 -12.28 -3.44
N ASP A 49 14.23 -12.46 -3.59
CA ASP A 49 14.89 -12.63 -4.89
C ASP A 49 14.22 -13.72 -5.72
N ARG A 50 14.12 -14.92 -5.13
CA ARG A 50 13.54 -16.08 -5.79
C ARG A 50 12.09 -15.83 -6.20
N PHE A 51 11.28 -15.29 -5.29
CA PHE A 51 9.88 -14.95 -5.57
C PHE A 51 9.76 -14.01 -6.78
N LEU A 52 10.59 -12.97 -6.86
CA LEU A 52 10.54 -12.02 -7.97
C LEU A 52 10.91 -12.66 -9.32
N TYR A 53 11.93 -13.53 -9.34
CA TYR A 53 12.30 -14.28 -10.55
C TYR A 53 11.22 -15.27 -10.99
N GLU A 54 10.47 -15.86 -10.05
CA GLU A 54 9.41 -16.82 -10.36
C GLU A 54 8.11 -16.13 -10.85
N ASN A 55 7.91 -14.84 -10.57
CA ASN A 55 6.63 -14.16 -10.81
C ASN A 55 6.65 -13.11 -11.94
N THR A 56 7.82 -12.75 -12.48
CA THR A 56 7.90 -11.86 -13.65
C THR A 56 9.24 -11.94 -14.36
N ASP A 57 9.24 -11.68 -15.67
CA ASP A 57 10.46 -11.44 -16.47
C ASP A 57 10.81 -9.94 -16.59
N GLN A 58 9.96 -9.03 -16.08
CA GLN A 58 10.18 -7.59 -16.17
C GLN A 58 11.19 -7.11 -15.12
N GLU A 59 12.41 -6.83 -15.54
CA GLU A 59 13.52 -6.51 -14.64
C GLU A 59 13.27 -5.23 -13.82
N ASP A 60 12.78 -4.16 -14.45
CA ASP A 60 12.44 -2.91 -13.75
C ASP A 60 11.37 -3.12 -12.66
N ALA A 61 10.42 -4.06 -12.88
CA ALA A 61 9.42 -4.39 -11.89
C ALA A 61 10.04 -5.14 -10.70
N LYS A 62 11.01 -6.04 -10.94
CA LYS A 62 11.73 -6.75 -9.88
C LYS A 62 12.52 -5.78 -9.02
N ASP A 63 13.26 -4.85 -9.63
CA ASP A 63 14.08 -3.87 -8.91
C ASP A 63 13.24 -2.96 -8.02
N LEU A 64 12.12 -2.45 -8.55
CA LEU A 64 11.19 -1.66 -7.77
C LEU A 64 10.53 -2.49 -6.66
N ALA A 65 10.04 -3.68 -6.95
CA ALA A 65 9.40 -4.53 -5.95
C ALA A 65 10.37 -4.90 -4.83
N ARG A 66 11.62 -5.24 -5.16
CA ARG A 66 12.68 -5.48 -4.19
C ARG A 66 12.91 -4.28 -3.27
N LYS A 67 13.07 -3.09 -3.86
CA LYS A 67 13.27 -1.84 -3.12
C LYS A 67 12.09 -1.55 -2.21
N TRP A 68 10.87 -1.64 -2.73
CA TRP A 68 9.65 -1.29 -2.02
C TRP A 68 9.31 -2.30 -0.92
N THR A 69 9.47 -3.60 -1.14
CA THR A 69 9.31 -4.62 -0.11
C THR A 69 10.27 -4.38 1.05
N ARG A 70 11.58 -4.23 0.77
CA ARG A 70 12.59 -4.02 1.82
C ARG A 70 12.37 -2.71 2.57
N GLY A 71 12.07 -1.63 1.84
CA GLY A 71 11.78 -0.33 2.42
C GLY A 71 10.54 -0.36 3.32
N THR A 72 9.43 -0.90 2.82
CA THR A 72 8.18 -1.03 3.58
C THR A 72 8.36 -1.88 4.82
N TRP A 73 9.08 -3.00 4.72
CA TRP A 73 9.37 -3.87 5.86
C TRP A 73 10.22 -3.17 6.91
N THR A 74 11.29 -2.50 6.49
CA THR A 74 12.20 -1.77 7.39
C THR A 74 11.49 -0.64 8.13
N GLN A 75 10.59 0.07 7.44
CA GLN A 75 9.85 1.21 8.00
C GLN A 75 8.51 0.83 8.63
N ARG A 76 8.22 -0.48 8.77
CA ARG A 76 6.90 -1.00 9.17
C ARG A 76 6.39 -0.38 10.47
N GLN A 77 7.23 -0.19 11.48
CA GLN A 77 6.79 0.36 12.75
C GLN A 77 6.24 1.79 12.62
N GLN A 78 6.93 2.64 11.86
CA GLN A 78 6.50 4.03 11.61
C GLN A 78 5.27 4.09 10.70
N VAL A 79 5.23 3.23 9.67
CA VAL A 79 4.08 3.08 8.79
C VAL A 79 2.84 2.63 9.56
N ASP A 80 2.95 1.58 10.38
CA ASP A 80 1.85 1.06 11.19
C ASP A 80 1.37 2.10 12.22
N ALA A 81 2.28 2.92 12.77
CA ALA A 81 1.91 4.03 13.64
C ALA A 81 1.11 5.11 12.90
N CYS A 82 1.47 5.40 11.64
CA CYS A 82 0.74 6.33 10.80
C CYS A 82 -0.68 5.84 10.48
N ILE A 83 -0.85 4.54 10.22
CA ILE A 83 -2.19 3.94 10.04
C ILE A 83 -3.03 4.12 11.31
N ARG A 84 -2.50 3.69 12.47
CA ARG A 84 -3.22 3.78 13.77
C ARG A 84 -3.63 5.22 14.12
N LYS A 85 -2.75 6.20 13.84
CA LYS A 85 -3.06 7.62 14.09
C LYS A 85 -4.23 8.12 13.23
N ASN A 86 -4.26 7.72 11.96
CA ASN A 86 -5.21 8.25 10.97
C ASN A 86 -6.49 7.39 10.84
N TYR A 87 -6.56 6.30 11.59
CA TYR A 87 -7.70 5.39 11.65
C TYR A 87 -7.97 4.99 13.10
N SER A 88 -8.69 5.85 13.82
CA SER A 88 -8.67 5.91 15.28
C SER A 88 -9.66 5.02 16.03
N ASN A 89 -10.40 4.12 15.37
CA ASN A 89 -11.44 3.31 16.04
C ASN A 89 -11.36 1.80 15.78
N TRP A 90 -10.33 1.33 15.09
CA TRP A 90 -10.27 -0.05 14.62
C TRP A 90 -8.89 -0.64 14.83
N ASP A 91 -8.88 -1.83 15.41
CA ASP A 91 -7.69 -2.65 15.54
C ASP A 91 -7.19 -3.02 14.13
N LEU A 92 -5.90 -2.76 13.87
CA LEU A 92 -5.24 -3.18 12.62
C LEU A 92 -5.47 -4.67 12.36
N ALA A 93 -5.56 -5.49 13.41
CA ALA A 93 -5.80 -6.92 13.31
C ALA A 93 -7.16 -7.28 12.66
N ARG A 94 -8.12 -6.34 12.59
CA ARG A 94 -9.44 -6.55 11.97
C ARG A 94 -9.47 -6.24 10.47
N ILE A 95 -8.46 -5.55 9.96
CA ILE A 95 -8.31 -5.29 8.53
C ILE A 95 -7.80 -6.59 7.88
N ASN A 96 -8.30 -6.96 6.70
CA ASN A 96 -7.74 -8.13 6.01
C ASN A 96 -6.24 -7.91 5.69
N LEU A 97 -5.44 -8.98 5.66
CA LEU A 97 -3.99 -8.84 5.53
C LEU A 97 -3.55 -8.18 4.22
N VAL A 98 -4.32 -8.35 3.14
CA VAL A 98 -4.03 -7.73 1.84
C VAL A 98 -4.15 -6.22 1.94
N ASP A 99 -5.26 -5.71 2.46
CA ASP A 99 -5.52 -4.28 2.65
C ASP A 99 -4.53 -3.67 3.64
N GLN A 100 -4.17 -4.38 4.72
CA GLN A 100 -3.11 -3.93 5.62
C GLN A 100 -1.79 -3.72 4.86
N ASN A 101 -1.38 -4.67 4.02
CA ASN A 101 -0.11 -4.59 3.30
C ASN A 101 -0.15 -3.58 2.14
N ASN A 102 -1.32 -3.37 1.53
CA ASN A 102 -1.56 -2.31 0.56
C ASN A 102 -1.43 -0.92 1.22
N LEU A 103 -2.08 -0.71 2.38
CA LEU A 103 -1.92 0.51 3.17
C LEU A 103 -0.46 0.74 3.55
N ARG A 104 0.24 -0.30 3.99
CA ARG A 104 1.65 -0.20 4.36
C ARG A 104 2.51 0.30 3.21
N LEU A 105 2.36 -0.30 2.03
CA LEU A 105 3.09 0.12 0.84
C LEU A 105 2.76 1.55 0.43
N ALA A 106 1.47 1.90 0.40
CA ALA A 106 1.03 3.24 0.02
C ALA A 106 1.57 4.31 0.98
N ILE A 107 1.50 4.08 2.29
CA ILE A 107 2.01 5.02 3.29
C ILE A 107 3.54 5.08 3.25
N TYR A 108 4.22 3.95 3.01
CA TYR A 108 5.66 3.96 2.75
C TYR A 108 6.00 4.88 1.56
N HIS A 109 5.26 4.80 0.44
CA HIS A 109 5.47 5.71 -0.68
C HIS A 109 5.24 7.18 -0.30
N LEU A 110 4.15 7.49 0.42
CA LEU A 110 3.83 8.86 0.85
C LEU A 110 4.92 9.46 1.76
N LEU A 111 5.59 8.65 2.56
CA LEU A 111 6.59 9.12 3.52
C LEU A 111 8.03 9.11 2.98
N TYR A 112 8.37 8.16 2.11
CA TYR A 112 9.76 7.86 1.74
C TYR A 112 10.05 7.85 0.24
N CYS A 113 9.05 8.05 -0.61
CA CYS A 113 9.22 8.10 -2.07
C CYS A 113 8.68 9.44 -2.63
N PRO A 114 9.42 10.55 -2.42
CA PRO A 114 9.00 11.89 -2.85
C PRO A 114 8.90 12.04 -4.38
N ASP A 115 9.50 11.10 -5.12
CA ASP A 115 9.43 10.98 -6.57
C ASP A 115 8.06 10.46 -7.06
N ILE A 116 7.22 9.91 -6.18
CA ILE A 116 5.89 9.40 -6.53
C ILE A 116 4.83 10.41 -6.06
N PRO A 117 4.08 11.05 -6.97
CA PRO A 117 3.06 12.03 -6.59
C PRO A 117 1.99 11.41 -5.65
N PRO A 118 1.59 12.08 -4.56
CA PRO A 118 0.63 11.52 -3.59
C PRO A 118 -0.69 11.04 -4.21
N LYS A 119 -1.22 11.76 -5.21
CA LYS A 119 -2.44 11.37 -5.92
C LYS A 119 -2.28 10.04 -6.67
N VAL A 120 -1.11 9.80 -7.26
CA VAL A 120 -0.80 8.53 -7.94
C VAL A 120 -0.73 7.40 -6.93
N VAL A 121 -0.08 7.62 -5.78
CA VAL A 121 -0.01 6.62 -4.70
C VAL A 121 -1.41 6.19 -4.25
N ILE A 122 -2.31 7.14 -4.00
CA ILE A 122 -3.69 6.86 -3.57
C ILE A 122 -4.45 6.11 -4.66
N ASN A 123 -4.41 6.59 -5.90
CA ASN A 123 -5.10 5.94 -7.02
C ASN A 123 -4.65 4.48 -7.20
N GLU A 124 -3.33 4.23 -7.20
CA GLU A 124 -2.78 2.88 -7.35
C GLU A 124 -3.18 1.96 -6.20
N ALA A 125 -3.17 2.47 -4.96
CA ALA A 125 -3.63 1.69 -3.81
C ALA A 125 -5.11 1.31 -3.90
N VAL A 126 -5.95 2.21 -4.42
CA VAL A 126 -7.37 1.95 -4.67
C VAL A 126 -7.56 0.91 -5.77
N GLU A 127 -6.78 0.96 -6.85
CA GLU A 127 -6.84 -0.06 -7.90
C GLU A 127 -6.38 -1.44 -7.40
N LEU A 128 -5.34 -1.51 -6.56
CA LEU A 128 -4.94 -2.76 -5.91
C LEU A 128 -6.01 -3.31 -4.97
N ALA A 129 -6.73 -2.44 -4.28
CA ALA A 129 -7.84 -2.81 -3.41
C ALA A 129 -9.00 -3.43 -4.19
N LYS A 130 -9.28 -2.94 -5.41
CA LYS A 130 -10.26 -3.55 -6.31
C LYS A 130 -9.82 -4.92 -6.80
N LEU A 131 -8.51 -5.12 -6.98
CA LEU A 131 -7.95 -6.36 -7.53
C LEU A 131 -7.87 -7.48 -6.48
N PHE A 132 -7.46 -7.16 -5.25
CA PHE A 132 -7.16 -8.18 -4.22
C PHE A 132 -8.05 -8.09 -2.97
N GLY A 133 -8.74 -6.97 -2.77
CA GLY A 133 -9.59 -6.74 -1.61
C GLY A 133 -11.02 -7.23 -1.81
N THR A 134 -11.91 -6.74 -0.95
CA THR A 134 -13.36 -6.96 -1.05
C THR A 134 -14.02 -5.75 -1.73
N GLU A 135 -15.32 -5.80 -2.00
CA GLU A 135 -16.11 -4.67 -2.54
C GLU A 135 -15.97 -3.37 -1.72
N GLN A 136 -15.61 -3.56 -0.45
CA GLN A 136 -15.50 -2.56 0.58
C GLN A 136 -14.13 -1.89 0.64
N SER A 137 -13.10 -2.59 0.19
CA SER A 137 -11.70 -2.19 0.29
C SER A 137 -11.38 -0.86 -0.43
N PRO A 138 -11.87 -0.59 -1.66
CA PRO A 138 -11.50 0.64 -2.38
C PRO A 138 -11.85 1.93 -1.63
N GLY A 139 -13.08 2.01 -1.08
CA GLY A 139 -13.53 3.16 -0.30
C GLY A 139 -12.78 3.31 1.02
N PHE A 140 -12.54 2.19 1.69
CA PHE A 140 -11.77 2.13 2.94
C PHE A 140 -10.33 2.64 2.74
N ILE A 141 -9.59 2.08 1.78
CA ILE A 141 -8.21 2.45 1.46
C ILE A 141 -8.12 3.93 1.12
N ASN A 142 -9.02 4.43 0.26
CA ASN A 142 -9.05 5.84 -0.11
C ASN A 142 -9.26 6.76 1.11
N GLY A 143 -10.20 6.41 1.99
CA GLY A 143 -10.48 7.18 3.20
C GLY A 143 -9.27 7.30 4.14
N VAL A 144 -8.60 6.17 4.41
CA VAL A 144 -7.41 6.15 5.27
C VAL A 144 -6.26 6.95 4.65
N LEU A 145 -5.96 6.72 3.37
CA LEU A 145 -4.83 7.39 2.72
C LEU A 145 -5.05 8.89 2.55
N GLU A 146 -6.28 9.35 2.32
CA GLU A 146 -6.57 10.79 2.26
C GLU A 146 -6.49 11.44 3.65
N SER A 147 -6.78 10.70 4.72
CA SER A 147 -6.51 11.15 6.11
C SER A 147 -5.00 11.30 6.34
N VAL A 148 -4.22 10.27 5.99
CA VAL A 148 -2.75 10.30 6.10
C VAL A 148 -2.13 11.44 5.29
N ARG A 149 -2.56 11.63 4.03
CA ARG A 149 -2.05 12.69 3.15
C ARG A 149 -2.26 14.08 3.76
N ARG A 150 -3.43 14.31 4.38
CA ARG A 150 -3.73 15.57 5.08
C ARG A 150 -2.87 15.76 6.32
N ASP A 151 -2.64 14.72 7.11
CA ASP A 151 -1.74 14.79 8.28
C ASP A 151 -0.29 15.08 7.89
N ILE A 152 0.20 14.52 6.77
CA ILE A 152 1.54 14.80 6.25
C ILE A 152 1.63 16.26 5.77
N ALA A 153 0.63 16.73 5.02
CA ALA A 153 0.60 18.12 4.55
C ALA A 153 0.59 19.12 5.71
N ALA A 154 -0.22 18.88 6.75
CA ALA A 154 -0.32 19.75 7.91
C ALA A 154 0.98 19.85 8.74
N LYS A 155 1.82 18.79 8.75
CA LYS A 155 3.14 18.83 9.41
C LYS A 155 4.19 19.60 8.61
N ASN A 156 4.02 19.65 7.29
CA ASN A 156 4.94 20.34 6.38
C ASN A 156 4.55 21.81 6.15
N ASP A 157 3.37 22.23 6.63
CA ASP A 157 2.88 23.60 6.57
C ASP A 157 3.21 24.34 7.89
N PRO A 158 3.96 25.46 7.86
CA PRO A 158 4.17 26.27 9.05
C PRO A 158 2.91 27.00 9.55
N ASN A 159 1.79 26.98 8.84
CA ASN A 159 0.54 27.64 9.26
C ASN A 159 -0.75 26.89 8.83
N PRO A 160 -1.18 25.84 9.55
CA PRO A 160 -2.25 24.96 9.10
C PRO A 160 -3.64 25.54 9.35
N THR A 161 -4.37 25.91 8.28
CA THR A 161 -5.82 26.15 8.36
C THR A 161 -6.58 24.82 8.38
N MET A 162 -7.12 24.44 9.54
CA MET A 162 -7.91 23.21 9.72
C MET A 162 -9.30 23.31 9.09
N ASN A 163 -9.63 22.36 8.20
CA ASN A 163 -11.02 21.94 7.93
C ASN A 163 -11.21 20.50 8.44
N PRO A 164 -12.33 20.17 9.12
CA PRO A 164 -12.50 18.88 9.79
C PRO A 164 -12.71 17.73 8.78
N PRO A 165 -12.26 16.50 9.09
CA PRO A 165 -12.44 15.35 8.21
C PRO A 165 -13.87 14.79 8.28
N THR A 166 -14.48 14.58 7.11
CA THR A 166 -15.66 13.72 6.93
C THR A 166 -15.24 12.25 7.00
N ASN A 167 -15.81 11.52 7.96
CA ASN A 167 -15.55 10.11 8.22
C ASN A 167 -16.43 9.23 7.30
N PRO A 168 -15.87 8.43 6.37
CA PRO A 168 -16.66 7.42 5.65
C PRO A 168 -16.79 6.17 6.52
N ASN A 169 -18.02 5.76 6.81
CA ASN A 169 -18.30 4.52 7.54
C ASN A 169 -17.69 3.31 6.83
N PRO A 170 -17.08 2.36 7.56
CA PRO A 170 -16.65 1.12 6.98
C PRO A 170 -17.90 0.30 6.62
N PRO A 171 -17.91 -0.33 5.46
CA PRO A 171 -19.01 -1.18 5.05
C PRO A 171 -19.07 -2.47 5.91
N THR A 172 -20.29 -2.97 6.07
CA THR A 172 -20.66 -4.02 7.01
C THR A 172 -20.36 -5.40 6.45
N ASN A 173 -19.66 -6.25 7.20
CA ASN A 173 -19.54 -7.67 6.87
C ASN A 173 -20.64 -8.45 7.63
N PRO A 174 -21.56 -9.16 6.94
CA PRO A 174 -22.52 -10.03 7.61
C PRO A 174 -21.80 -11.31 8.08
N ASN A 175 -21.76 -11.51 9.40
CA ASN A 175 -21.29 -12.77 9.98
C ASN A 175 -22.23 -13.93 9.55
N PRO A 176 -21.74 -15.16 9.31
CA PRO A 176 -22.60 -16.27 8.91
C PRO A 176 -23.45 -16.75 10.09
N THR A 177 -24.74 -16.89 9.82
CA THR A 177 -25.75 -17.45 10.73
C THR A 177 -25.39 -18.90 11.06
N THR A 178 -25.09 -19.19 12.33
CA THR A 178 -25.12 -20.57 12.80
C THR A 178 -26.56 -20.93 13.12
N THR A 179 -27.22 -21.53 12.13
CA THR A 179 -28.40 -22.36 12.32
C THR A 179 -27.99 -23.65 13.04
N THR A 180 -28.49 -23.85 14.25
CA THR A 180 -28.63 -25.19 14.85
C THR A 180 -29.99 -25.29 15.53
N ASN A 181 -30.93 -25.94 14.85
CA ASN A 181 -32.03 -26.72 15.44
C ASN A 181 -31.61 -28.21 15.39
N PRO A 182 -32.34 -29.17 15.97
CA PRO A 182 -33.18 -29.15 17.17
C PRO A 182 -32.81 -30.32 18.13
N THR A 183 -33.31 -30.35 19.37
CA THR A 183 -33.51 -31.65 20.06
C THR A 183 -34.70 -31.61 21.00
N ASP A 184 -35.73 -32.31 20.56
CA ASP A 184 -36.81 -32.90 21.34
C ASP A 184 -36.24 -33.93 22.34
N LYS A 185 -36.69 -33.88 23.60
CA LYS A 185 -37.05 -35.00 24.49
C LYS A 185 -36.91 -34.62 25.97
N GLY A 186 -38.01 -34.79 26.71
CA GLY A 186 -38.03 -34.85 28.18
C GLY A 186 -39.25 -34.18 28.78
#